data_AF-A0A914WM73-F1
#
_entry.id   AF-A0A914WM73-F1
#
_cell.length_a   1.000
_cell.length_b   1.000
_cell.length_c   1.000
_cell.angle_alpha   90.00
_cell.angle_beta   90.00
_cell.angle_gamma   90.00
#
_symmetry.space_group_name_H-M   'P 1'
#
loop_
_entity.id
_entity.type
_entity.pdbx_description
1 polymer ?
#
loop_
_entity_poly.entity_id
_entity_poly.type
_entity_poly.pdbx_seq_one_letter_code
_entity_poly.pdbx_strand_id
1 'polypeptide(L)'
;MECPTTLDFTEALKDSPRFRKQLHDHEQYFSKLETKLNEVLRLVTAMVEYGQNYVATFYNVTSAMSELSKESFSYDPLTVGAFASIADAYTEVVNFHKILIEQAHWSIHKNINAFLNEIGKVHETRQHFEQLSASLDEALGRKAAIPRHKTAEVAESKNALTAVGTCFAHTALDYVAQVNVTHARKNHEILDAFSSFLRACRTFFDQGQTFFTGWSTIENGVIGDSID
;
A
#
# COMPACT_ATOMS: atom_id res chain seq x y z
N MET A 1 19.94 2.79 5.92
CA MET A 1 20.19 1.67 4.99
C MET A 1 20.34 2.26 3.62
N GLU A 2 21.48 2.10 2.98
CA GLU A 2 21.68 2.61 1.62
C GLU A 2 20.91 1.74 0.63
N CYS A 3 20.28 2.38 -0.36
CA CYS A 3 19.63 1.66 -1.45
C CYS A 3 20.72 0.96 -2.27
N PRO A 4 20.62 -0.36 -2.55
CA PRO A 4 21.62 -1.03 -3.35
C PRO A 4 21.64 -0.45 -4.78
N THR A 5 22.81 -0.44 -5.39
CA THR A 5 23.06 0.11 -6.73
C THR A 5 22.29 -0.67 -7.80
N THR A 6 21.90 0.00 -8.89
CA THR A 6 21.23 -0.64 -10.03
C THR A 6 21.97 -1.88 -10.54
N LEU A 7 21.22 -2.94 -10.84
CA LEU A 7 21.78 -4.18 -11.39
C LEU A 7 22.08 -4.02 -12.88
N ASP A 8 23.26 -4.49 -13.30
CA ASP A 8 23.69 -4.53 -14.70
C ASP A 8 23.24 -5.84 -15.35
N PHE A 9 22.51 -5.71 -16.46
CA PHE A 9 22.07 -6.83 -17.29
C PHE A 9 23.24 -7.68 -17.82
N THR A 10 24.40 -7.07 -18.04
CA THR A 10 25.60 -7.76 -18.54
C THR A 10 26.18 -8.72 -17.50
N GLU A 11 26.15 -8.33 -16.23
CA GLU A 11 26.60 -9.18 -15.13
C GLU A 11 25.63 -10.33 -14.85
N ALA A 12 24.34 -10.15 -15.15
CA ALA A 12 23.33 -11.20 -15.06
C ALA A 12 23.64 -12.38 -15.98
N LEU A 13 24.08 -12.10 -17.21
CA LEU A 13 24.45 -13.13 -18.19
C LEU A 13 25.77 -13.85 -17.84
N LYS A 14 26.66 -13.18 -17.10
CA LYS A 14 27.90 -13.79 -16.61
C LYS A 14 27.70 -14.66 -15.38
N ASP A 15 26.57 -14.47 -14.69
CA ASP A 15 26.22 -15.16 -13.45
C ASP A 15 27.36 -15.17 -12.41
N SER A 16 28.00 -14.02 -12.22
CA SER A 16 29.18 -13.95 -11.36
C SER A 16 28.81 -14.08 -9.87
N PRO A 17 29.72 -14.60 -9.01
CA PRO A 17 29.48 -14.59 -7.56
C PRO A 17 29.22 -13.20 -7.00
N ARG A 18 29.80 -12.16 -7.62
CA ARG A 18 29.53 -10.76 -7.30
C ARG A 18 28.09 -10.37 -7.63
N PHE A 19 27.59 -10.75 -8.81
CA PHE A 19 26.19 -10.53 -9.20
C PHE A 19 25.23 -11.23 -8.23
N ARG A 20 25.49 -12.50 -7.88
CA ARG A 20 24.69 -13.25 -6.90
C ARG A 20 24.65 -12.57 -5.53
N LYS A 21 25.77 -12.02 -5.07
CA LYS A 21 25.81 -11.21 -3.85
C LYS A 21 24.94 -9.97 -3.95
N GLN A 22 25.02 -9.23 -5.07
CA GLN A 22 24.19 -8.04 -5.28
C GLN A 22 22.71 -8.39 -5.27
N LEU A 23 22.29 -9.45 -5.97
CA LEU A 23 20.90 -9.94 -5.94
C LEU A 23 20.43 -10.18 -4.51
N HIS A 24 21.24 -10.87 -3.71
CA HIS A 24 20.92 -11.13 -2.31
C HIS A 24 20.76 -9.83 -1.49
N ASP A 25 21.61 -8.82 -1.73
CA ASP A 25 21.48 -7.52 -1.07
C ASP A 25 20.16 -6.81 -1.44
N HIS A 26 19.71 -6.91 -2.70
CA HIS A 26 18.41 -6.40 -3.15
C HIS A 26 17.23 -7.17 -2.52
N GLU A 27 17.33 -8.50 -2.42
CA GLU A 27 16.32 -9.34 -1.78
C GLU A 27 16.14 -8.97 -0.30
N GLN A 28 17.25 -8.84 0.44
CA GLN A 28 17.21 -8.41 1.84
C GLN A 28 16.63 -7.00 1.99
N TYR A 29 16.94 -6.11 1.05
CA TYR A 29 16.37 -4.77 1.03
C TYR A 29 14.84 -4.82 0.89
N PHE A 30 14.33 -5.57 -0.11
CA PHE A 30 12.90 -5.67 -0.34
C PHE A 30 12.16 -6.37 0.79
N SER A 31 12.72 -7.44 1.37
CA SER A 31 12.11 -8.12 2.52
C SER A 31 11.94 -7.20 3.74
N LYS A 32 12.95 -6.36 4.03
CA LYS A 32 12.86 -5.35 5.10
C LYS A 32 11.83 -4.27 4.78
N LEU A 33 11.79 -3.80 3.54
CA LEU A 33 10.82 -2.80 3.09
C LEU A 33 9.40 -3.34 3.17
N GLU A 34 9.17 -4.55 2.68
CA GLU A 34 7.90 -5.28 2.76
C GLU A 34 7.43 -5.41 4.22
N THR A 35 8.31 -5.81 5.13
CA THR A 35 7.99 -5.87 6.57
C THR A 35 7.52 -4.52 7.10
N LYS A 36 8.19 -3.43 6.73
CA LYS A 36 7.83 -2.08 7.18
C LYS A 36 6.54 -1.56 6.57
N LEU A 37 6.28 -1.87 5.30
CA LEU A 37 5.02 -1.51 4.65
C LEU A 37 3.84 -2.29 5.22
N ASN A 38 4.01 -3.57 5.53
CA ASN A 38 3.01 -4.36 6.23
C ASN A 38 2.72 -3.83 7.64
N GLU A 39 3.74 -3.36 8.36
CA GLU A 39 3.56 -2.67 9.65
C GLU A 39 2.69 -1.42 9.50
N VAL A 40 2.94 -0.59 8.47
CA VAL A 40 2.12 0.58 8.16
C VAL A 40 0.68 0.18 7.84
N LEU A 41 0.46 -0.82 6.98
CA LEU A 41 -0.88 -1.30 6.65
C LEU A 41 -1.65 -1.73 7.88
N ARG A 42 -1.01 -2.49 8.80
CA ARG A 42 -1.63 -2.91 10.06
C ARG A 42 -2.06 -1.71 10.92
N LEU A 43 -1.23 -0.67 11.00
CA LEU A 43 -1.56 0.54 11.74
C LEU A 43 -2.71 1.33 11.08
N VAL A 44 -2.75 1.39 9.75
CA VAL A 44 -3.84 2.01 8.99
C VAL A 44 -5.15 1.24 9.18
N THR A 45 -5.11 -0.09 9.16
CA THR A 45 -6.28 -0.92 9.47
C THR A 45 -6.81 -0.62 10.87
N ALA A 46 -5.94 -0.62 11.89
CA ALA A 46 -6.34 -0.28 13.25
C ALA A 46 -6.91 1.15 13.36
N MET A 47 -6.30 2.12 12.68
CA MET A 47 -6.78 3.50 12.63
C MET A 47 -8.20 3.58 12.06
N VAL A 48 -8.52 2.78 11.02
CA VAL A 48 -9.86 2.73 10.43
C VAL A 48 -10.86 2.10 11.40
N GLU A 49 -10.51 1.00 12.06
CA GLU A 49 -11.36 0.36 13.07
C GLU A 49 -11.69 1.32 14.23
N TYR A 50 -10.68 2.01 14.77
CA TYR A 50 -10.88 3.01 15.81
C TYR A 50 -11.71 4.19 15.31
N GLY A 51 -11.47 4.64 14.08
CA GLY A 51 -12.25 5.70 13.45
C GLY A 51 -13.73 5.32 13.30
N GLN A 52 -14.02 4.10 12.85
CA GLN A 52 -15.39 3.60 12.72
C GLN A 52 -16.11 3.57 14.07
N ASN A 53 -15.44 3.09 15.12
CA ASN A 53 -16.00 3.11 16.47
C ASN A 53 -16.26 4.53 17.00
N TYR A 54 -15.34 5.47 16.71
CA TYR A 54 -15.53 6.89 17.02
C TYR A 54 -16.76 7.47 16.32
N VAL A 55 -16.89 7.27 15.00
CA VAL A 55 -18.04 7.73 14.21
C VAL A 55 -19.35 7.16 14.75
N ALA A 56 -19.38 5.85 15.05
CA ALA A 56 -20.56 5.19 15.60
C ALA A 56 -20.96 5.76 16.97
N THR A 57 -19.98 5.98 17.85
CA THR A 57 -20.22 6.54 19.18
C THR A 57 -20.67 7.99 19.10
N PHE A 58 -20.06 8.79 18.22
CA PHE A 58 -20.47 10.18 18.02
C PHE A 58 -21.90 10.26 17.48
N TYR A 59 -22.29 9.40 16.54
CA TYR A 59 -23.68 9.30 16.10
C TYR A 59 -24.66 8.98 17.26
N ASN A 60 -24.27 8.08 18.17
CA ASN A 60 -25.10 7.76 19.34
C ASN A 60 -25.24 8.96 20.29
N VAL A 61 -24.18 9.76 20.47
CA VAL A 61 -24.24 11.01 21.25
C VAL A 61 -25.24 11.99 20.62
N THR A 62 -25.19 12.17 19.29
CA THR A 62 -26.14 13.03 18.57
C THR A 62 -27.59 12.57 18.74
N SER A 63 -27.81 11.26 18.70
CA SER A 63 -29.13 10.65 18.89
C SER A 63 -29.65 10.85 20.32
N ALA A 64 -28.80 10.59 21.34
CA ALA A 64 -29.16 10.78 22.74
C ALA A 64 -29.46 12.26 23.08
N MET A 65 -28.73 13.19 22.48
CA MET A 65 -29.01 14.63 22.60
C MET A 65 -30.36 15.01 22.00
N SER A 66 -30.71 14.44 20.85
CA SER A 66 -32.00 14.67 20.20
C SER A 66 -33.17 14.10 21.02
N GLU A 67 -32.95 12.96 21.69
CA GLU A 67 -33.91 12.35 22.62
C GLU A 67 -34.07 13.18 23.89
N LEU A 68 -32.96 13.63 24.50
CA LEU A 68 -32.97 14.53 25.65
C LEU A 68 -33.78 15.81 25.38
N SER A 69 -33.59 16.42 24.20
CA SER A 69 -34.37 17.60 23.77
C SER A 69 -35.87 17.33 23.79
N LYS A 70 -36.31 16.18 23.26
CA LYS A 70 -37.72 15.79 23.19
C LYS A 70 -38.32 15.47 24.56
N GLU A 71 -37.57 14.78 25.43
CA GLU A 71 -38.08 14.33 26.72
C GLU A 71 -38.04 15.42 27.79
N SER A 72 -36.96 16.20 27.84
CA SER A 72 -36.68 17.11 28.95
C SER A 72 -36.89 18.59 28.63
N PHE A 73 -36.96 18.98 27.35
CA PHE A 73 -37.00 20.38 26.92
C PHE A 73 -38.17 20.71 25.97
N SER A 74 -39.14 19.79 25.81
CA SER A 74 -40.25 19.92 24.84
C SER A 74 -41.22 21.09 25.07
N TYR A 75 -41.16 21.76 26.22
CA TYR A 75 -42.01 22.89 26.57
C TYR A 75 -41.46 24.26 26.12
N ASP A 76 -40.19 24.33 25.73
CA ASP A 76 -39.56 25.56 25.22
C ASP A 76 -39.21 25.43 23.73
N PRO A 77 -39.99 26.03 22.83
CA PRO A 77 -39.74 25.99 21.39
C PRO A 77 -38.37 26.52 20.97
N LEU A 78 -37.82 27.51 21.69
CA LEU A 78 -36.51 28.11 21.38
C LEU A 78 -35.40 27.11 21.69
N THR A 79 -35.40 26.53 22.90
CA THR A 79 -34.45 25.48 23.28
C THR A 79 -34.56 24.27 22.36
N VAL A 80 -35.76 23.80 22.00
CA VAL A 80 -35.95 22.69 21.04
C VAL A 80 -35.35 23.03 19.67
N GLY A 81 -35.56 24.26 19.18
CA GLY A 81 -34.97 24.74 17.93
C GLY A 81 -33.44 24.76 17.96
N ALA A 82 -32.84 25.21 19.06
CA ALA A 82 -31.39 25.21 19.26
C ALA A 82 -30.83 23.78 19.27
N PHE A 83 -31.44 22.85 20.03
CA PHE A 83 -31.05 21.44 20.04
C PHE A 83 -31.12 20.80 18.65
N ALA A 84 -32.17 21.09 17.88
CA ALA A 84 -32.32 20.59 16.51
C ALA A 84 -31.18 21.12 15.61
N SER A 85 -30.88 22.42 15.66
CA SER A 85 -29.78 23.00 14.88
C SER A 85 -28.42 22.41 15.24
N ILE A 86 -28.15 22.18 16.54
CA ILE A 86 -26.92 21.55 17.00
C ILE A 86 -26.86 20.08 16.59
N ALA A 87 -27.97 19.35 16.64
CA ALA A 87 -28.05 17.95 16.22
C ALA A 87 -27.78 17.79 14.72
N ASP A 88 -28.30 18.68 13.89
CA ASP A 88 -28.02 18.73 12.46
C ASP A 88 -26.53 18.99 12.20
N ALA A 89 -25.93 19.94 12.94
CA ALA A 89 -24.50 20.21 12.84
C ALA A 89 -23.65 19.01 13.27
N TYR A 90 -24.00 18.32 14.36
CA TYR A 90 -23.30 17.11 14.80
C TYR A 90 -23.42 15.99 13.78
N THR A 91 -24.58 15.80 13.18
CA THR A 91 -24.80 14.80 12.13
C THR A 91 -23.86 15.05 10.94
N GLU A 92 -23.68 16.31 10.55
CA GLU A 92 -22.79 16.64 9.44
C GLU A 92 -21.31 16.45 9.79
N VAL A 93 -20.91 16.79 11.02
CA VAL A 93 -19.55 16.49 11.50
C VAL A 93 -19.28 14.98 11.52
N VAL A 94 -20.26 14.17 11.94
CA VAL A 94 -20.18 12.69 11.88
C VAL A 94 -19.99 12.23 10.42
N ASN A 95 -20.72 12.81 9.47
CA ASN A 95 -20.59 12.50 8.04
C ASN A 95 -19.19 12.82 7.51
N PHE A 96 -18.62 13.99 7.84
CA PHE A 96 -17.26 14.34 7.41
C PHE A 96 -16.21 13.35 7.93
N HIS A 97 -16.29 12.97 9.21
CA HIS A 97 -15.37 11.99 9.78
C HIS A 97 -15.54 10.61 9.13
N LYS A 98 -16.79 10.18 8.90
CA LYS A 98 -17.07 8.92 8.21
C LYS A 98 -16.41 8.87 6.83
N ILE A 99 -16.59 9.92 6.02
CA ILE A 99 -15.99 10.03 4.68
C ILE A 99 -14.46 9.99 4.78
N LEU A 100 -13.86 10.75 5.70
CA LEU A 100 -12.41 10.76 5.89
C LEU A 100 -11.86 9.36 6.20
N ILE A 101 -12.50 8.65 7.13
CA ILE A 101 -12.08 7.30 7.56
C ILE A 101 -12.19 6.30 6.41
N GLU A 102 -13.28 6.35 5.64
CA GLU A 102 -13.44 5.50 4.45
C GLU A 102 -12.37 5.82 3.38
N GLN A 103 -12.09 7.10 3.11
CA GLN A 103 -11.05 7.50 2.15
C GLN A 103 -9.64 7.16 2.61
N ALA A 104 -9.36 7.24 3.92
CA ALA A 104 -8.09 6.83 4.52
C ALA A 104 -7.80 5.35 4.27
N HIS A 105 -8.82 4.51 4.45
CA HIS A 105 -8.74 3.07 4.17
C HIS A 105 -8.36 2.84 2.71
N TRP A 106 -9.13 3.37 1.77
CA TRP A 106 -8.94 3.10 0.34
C TRP A 106 -7.60 3.64 -0.21
N SER A 107 -7.21 4.86 0.18
CA SER A 107 -6.05 5.53 -0.42
C SER A 107 -4.71 4.90 -0.05
N ILE A 108 -4.46 4.66 1.24
CA ILE A 108 -3.19 4.10 1.69
C ILE A 108 -3.13 2.60 1.40
N HIS A 109 -4.20 1.83 1.70
CA HIS A 109 -4.18 0.37 1.44
C HIS A 109 -3.96 0.08 -0.03
N LYS A 110 -4.70 0.73 -0.93
CA LYS A 110 -4.61 0.46 -2.37
C LYS A 110 -3.21 0.69 -2.89
N ASN A 111 -2.61 1.83 -2.58
CA ASN A 111 -1.32 2.21 -3.14
C ASN A 111 -0.17 1.38 -2.53
N ILE A 112 -0.19 1.12 -1.21
CA ILE A 112 0.84 0.27 -0.60
C ILE A 112 0.70 -1.20 -1.06
N ASN A 113 -0.52 -1.74 -1.14
CA ASN A 113 -0.72 -3.10 -1.66
C ASN A 113 -0.32 -3.24 -3.13
N ALA A 114 -0.54 -2.21 -3.95
CA ALA A 114 -0.07 -2.22 -5.34
C ALA A 114 1.45 -2.36 -5.40
N PHE A 115 2.20 -1.63 -4.57
CA PHE A 115 3.65 -1.75 -4.51
C PHE A 115 4.11 -3.09 -3.89
N LEU A 116 3.42 -3.60 -2.87
CA LEU A 116 3.69 -4.94 -2.32
C LEU A 116 3.52 -6.04 -3.37
N ASN A 117 2.54 -5.91 -4.28
CA ASN A 117 2.39 -6.83 -5.41
C ASN A 117 3.60 -6.76 -6.37
N GLU A 118 4.20 -5.59 -6.59
CA GLU A 118 5.43 -5.47 -7.39
C GLU A 118 6.64 -6.13 -6.71
N ILE A 119 6.71 -6.10 -5.37
CA ILE A 119 7.68 -6.90 -4.60
C ILE A 119 7.37 -8.41 -4.74
N GLY A 120 6.10 -8.79 -4.71
CA GLY A 120 5.66 -10.18 -4.97
C GLY A 120 6.16 -10.73 -6.30
N LYS A 121 6.09 -9.93 -7.38
CA LYS A 121 6.65 -10.29 -8.70
C LYS A 121 8.17 -10.49 -8.68
N VAL A 122 8.90 -9.73 -7.84
CA VAL A 122 10.35 -9.95 -7.63
C VAL A 122 10.59 -11.33 -7.01
N HIS A 123 9.77 -11.74 -6.04
CA HIS A 123 9.87 -13.07 -5.42
C HIS A 123 9.53 -14.20 -6.40
N GLU A 124 8.50 -14.03 -7.23
CA GLU A 124 8.12 -15.00 -8.27
C GLU A 124 9.22 -15.16 -9.33
N THR A 125 9.71 -14.06 -9.88
CA THR A 125 10.80 -14.08 -10.87
C THR A 125 12.10 -14.66 -10.30
N ARG A 126 12.40 -14.39 -9.02
CA ARG A 126 13.50 -15.04 -8.29
C ARG A 126 13.33 -16.56 -8.25
N GLN A 127 12.13 -17.05 -7.93
CA GLN A 127 11.89 -18.50 -7.86
C GLN A 127 12.17 -19.18 -9.21
N HIS A 128 11.73 -18.58 -10.32
CA HIS A 128 12.03 -19.07 -11.66
C HIS A 128 13.53 -19.03 -11.97
N PHE A 129 14.21 -17.95 -11.57
CA PHE A 129 15.65 -17.80 -11.73
C PHE A 129 16.43 -18.90 -10.98
N GLU A 130 16.08 -19.17 -9.72
CA GLU A 130 16.72 -20.23 -8.92
C GLU A 130 16.48 -21.63 -9.52
N GLN A 131 15.27 -21.92 -9.99
CA GLN A 131 14.95 -23.19 -10.64
C GLN A 131 15.74 -23.42 -11.93
N LEU A 132 15.84 -22.38 -12.78
CA LEU A 132 16.62 -22.46 -14.01
C LEU A 132 18.12 -22.48 -13.76
N SER A 133 18.59 -21.81 -12.72
CA SER A 133 19.98 -21.90 -12.25
C SER A 133 20.34 -23.34 -11.91
N ALA A 134 19.52 -24.02 -11.11
CA ALA A 134 19.76 -25.43 -10.75
C ALA A 134 19.71 -26.36 -11.97
N SER A 135 18.79 -26.11 -12.90
CA SER A 135 18.69 -26.86 -14.16
C SER A 135 19.93 -26.68 -15.06
N LEU A 136 20.48 -25.46 -15.08
CA LEU A 136 21.71 -25.15 -15.80
C LEU A 136 22.92 -25.88 -15.19
N ASP A 137 23.04 -25.87 -13.87
CA ASP A 137 24.10 -26.59 -13.15
C ASP A 137 24.05 -28.10 -13.43
N GLU A 138 22.84 -28.69 -13.45
CA GLU A 138 22.65 -30.10 -13.79
C GLU A 138 23.03 -30.39 -15.24
N ALA A 139 22.64 -29.53 -16.20
CA ALA A 139 23.00 -29.69 -17.60
C ALA A 139 24.52 -29.56 -17.84
N LEU A 140 25.17 -28.63 -17.14
CA LEU A 140 26.63 -28.47 -17.15
C LEU A 140 27.33 -29.72 -16.58
N GLY A 141 26.85 -30.23 -15.43
CA GLY A 141 27.37 -31.45 -14.81
C GLY A 141 27.22 -32.68 -15.71
N ARG A 142 26.04 -32.88 -16.30
CA ARG A 142 25.79 -33.96 -17.27
C ARG A 142 26.74 -33.90 -18.44
N LYS A 143 26.89 -32.73 -19.07
CA LYS A 143 27.80 -32.56 -20.22
C LYS A 143 29.27 -32.83 -19.84
N ALA A 144 29.70 -32.34 -18.68
CA ALA A 144 31.07 -32.50 -18.20
C ALA A 144 31.42 -33.97 -17.93
N ALA A 145 30.44 -34.78 -17.54
CA ALA A 145 30.63 -36.20 -17.25
C ALA A 145 30.76 -37.09 -18.52
N ILE A 146 30.40 -36.61 -19.71
CA ILE A 146 30.41 -37.42 -20.93
C ILE A 146 31.85 -37.59 -21.46
N PRO A 147 32.35 -38.83 -21.64
CA PRO A 147 33.64 -39.09 -22.27
C PRO A 147 33.73 -38.54 -23.70
N ARG A 148 34.85 -37.89 -24.05
CA ARG A 148 35.03 -37.19 -25.34
C ARG A 148 34.86 -38.06 -26.59
N HIS A 149 35.06 -39.38 -26.49
CA HIS A 149 34.93 -40.30 -27.63
C HIS A 149 33.46 -40.59 -28.01
N LYS A 150 32.49 -40.29 -27.13
CA LYS A 150 31.05 -40.48 -27.36
C LYS A 150 30.46 -39.27 -28.08
N THR A 151 30.90 -39.04 -29.31
CA THR A 151 30.60 -37.82 -30.07
C THR A 151 29.11 -37.51 -30.24
N ALA A 152 28.25 -38.54 -30.38
CA ALA A 152 26.80 -38.38 -30.46
C ALA A 152 26.18 -37.89 -29.13
N GLU A 153 26.55 -38.51 -28.00
CA GLU A 153 26.08 -38.12 -26.67
C GLU A 153 26.56 -36.69 -26.31
N VAL A 154 27.80 -36.34 -26.69
CA VAL A 154 28.34 -34.98 -26.51
C VAL A 154 27.52 -33.96 -27.31
N ALA A 155 27.13 -34.28 -28.54
CA ALA A 155 26.34 -33.38 -29.39
C ALA A 155 24.92 -33.17 -28.84
N GLU A 156 24.25 -34.24 -28.41
CA GLU A 156 22.92 -34.17 -27.79
C GLU A 156 22.94 -33.36 -26.50
N SER A 157 23.89 -33.64 -25.60
CA SER A 157 24.03 -32.90 -24.35
C SER A 157 24.39 -31.42 -24.57
N LYS A 158 25.19 -31.11 -25.61
CA LYS A 158 25.46 -29.72 -26.01
C LYS A 158 24.19 -28.99 -26.45
N ASN A 159 23.31 -29.65 -27.22
CA ASN A 159 22.04 -29.07 -27.66
C ASN A 159 21.12 -28.80 -26.47
N ALA A 160 20.97 -29.78 -25.56
CA ALA A 160 20.19 -29.63 -24.34
C ALA A 160 20.72 -28.49 -23.46
N LEU A 161 22.05 -28.41 -23.26
CA LEU A 161 22.67 -27.32 -22.51
C LEU A 161 22.43 -25.96 -23.18
N THR A 162 22.45 -25.88 -24.51
CA THR A 162 22.20 -24.63 -25.24
C THR A 162 20.75 -24.15 -25.04
N ALA A 163 19.79 -25.08 -25.02
CA ALA A 163 18.40 -24.76 -24.75
C ALA A 163 18.22 -24.23 -23.31
N VAL A 164 18.74 -24.94 -22.30
CA VAL A 164 18.67 -24.52 -20.89
C VAL A 164 19.40 -23.20 -20.66
N GLY A 165 20.58 -23.00 -21.26
CA GLY A 165 21.34 -21.77 -21.16
C GLY A 165 20.61 -20.55 -21.75
N THR A 166 19.90 -20.75 -22.86
CA THR A 166 19.05 -19.69 -23.45
C THR A 166 17.91 -19.31 -22.51
N CYS A 167 17.20 -20.30 -21.96
CA CYS A 167 16.12 -20.03 -21.00
C CYS A 167 16.64 -19.32 -19.73
N PHE A 168 17.76 -19.78 -19.18
CA PHE A 168 18.40 -19.13 -18.03
C PHE A 168 18.73 -17.66 -18.32
N ALA A 169 19.31 -17.36 -19.48
CA ALA A 169 19.64 -15.99 -19.87
C ALA A 169 18.40 -15.10 -19.90
N HIS A 170 17.29 -15.56 -20.50
CA HIS A 170 16.03 -14.81 -20.51
C HIS A 170 15.51 -14.54 -19.10
N THR A 171 15.43 -15.57 -18.26
CA THR A 171 14.92 -15.43 -16.89
C THR A 171 15.83 -14.58 -16.01
N ALA A 172 17.14 -14.64 -16.19
CA ALA A 172 18.10 -13.77 -15.49
C ALA A 172 17.87 -12.30 -15.84
N LEU A 173 17.65 -11.99 -17.13
CA LEU A 173 17.35 -10.64 -17.59
C LEU A 173 15.98 -10.16 -17.07
N ASP A 174 14.96 -11.01 -17.09
CA ASP A 174 13.63 -10.70 -16.56
C ASP A 174 13.70 -10.40 -15.06
N TYR A 175 14.46 -11.20 -14.31
CA TYR A 175 14.62 -10.99 -12.87
C TYR A 175 15.32 -9.65 -12.56
N VAL A 176 16.42 -9.35 -13.27
CA VAL A 176 17.11 -8.06 -13.13
C VAL A 176 16.22 -6.90 -13.53
N ALA A 177 15.45 -7.03 -14.61
CA ALA A 177 14.49 -6.02 -15.03
C ALA A 177 13.45 -5.77 -13.94
N GLN A 178 12.86 -6.83 -13.38
CA GLN A 178 11.84 -6.73 -12.34
C GLN A 178 12.40 -6.06 -11.08
N VAL A 179 13.61 -6.42 -10.63
CA VAL A 179 14.29 -5.74 -9.50
C VAL A 179 14.48 -4.25 -9.77
N ASN A 180 15.00 -3.90 -10.95
CA ASN A 180 15.28 -2.52 -11.32
C ASN A 180 13.99 -1.69 -11.46
N VAL A 181 12.94 -2.24 -12.07
CA VAL A 181 11.62 -1.61 -12.18
C VAL A 181 11.00 -1.38 -10.80
N THR A 182 11.04 -2.36 -9.91
CA THR A 182 10.52 -2.20 -8.55
C THR A 182 11.28 -1.10 -7.79
N HIS A 183 12.60 -1.00 -7.95
CA HIS A 183 13.38 0.12 -7.37
C HIS A 183 13.00 1.48 -7.95
N ALA A 184 12.81 1.57 -9.27
CA ALA A 184 12.40 2.80 -9.94
C ALA A 184 10.99 3.26 -9.50
N ARG A 185 10.11 2.31 -9.19
CA ARG A 185 8.72 2.59 -8.80
C ARG A 185 8.54 2.94 -7.32
N LYS A 186 9.32 2.29 -6.45
CA LYS A 186 9.26 2.42 -4.99
C LYS A 186 9.02 3.83 -4.46
N ASN A 187 9.86 4.79 -4.85
CA ASN A 187 9.84 6.11 -4.24
C ASN A 187 8.51 6.83 -4.52
N HIS A 188 8.06 6.83 -5.77
CA HIS A 188 6.86 7.58 -6.14
C HIS A 188 5.59 6.88 -5.66
N GLU A 189 5.53 5.54 -5.67
CA GLU A 189 4.36 4.81 -5.20
C GLU A 189 4.13 4.96 -3.70
N ILE A 190 5.21 4.83 -2.92
CA ILE A 190 5.13 5.02 -1.47
C ILE A 190 4.77 6.47 -1.14
N LEU A 191 5.41 7.44 -1.78
CA LEU A 191 5.12 8.86 -1.54
C LEU A 191 3.69 9.23 -1.96
N ASP A 192 3.19 8.70 -3.08
CA ASP A 192 1.82 8.97 -3.51
C ASP A 192 0.79 8.32 -2.58
N ALA A 193 1.07 7.13 -2.01
CA ALA A 193 0.23 6.52 -0.98
C ALA A 193 -0.01 7.47 0.21
N PHE A 194 1.07 8.01 0.79
CA PHE A 194 0.96 8.93 1.92
C PHE A 194 0.38 10.29 1.51
N SER A 195 0.74 10.78 0.32
CA SER A 195 0.20 12.04 -0.20
C SER A 195 -1.31 11.96 -0.44
N SER A 196 -1.82 10.80 -0.88
CA SER A 196 -3.24 10.58 -1.10
C SER A 196 -4.06 10.74 0.18
N PHE A 197 -3.55 10.22 1.31
CA PHE A 197 -4.18 10.43 2.61
C PHE A 197 -4.14 11.88 3.06
N LEU A 198 -3.01 12.58 2.88
CA LEU A 198 -2.93 14.01 3.19
C LEU A 198 -3.93 14.84 2.38
N ARG A 199 -4.15 14.49 1.11
CA ARG A 199 -5.19 15.14 0.28
C ARG A 199 -6.59 14.88 0.84
N ALA A 200 -6.87 13.66 1.31
CA ALA A 200 -8.14 13.34 1.97
C ALA A 200 -8.35 14.17 3.26
N CYS A 201 -7.31 14.28 4.10
CA CYS A 201 -7.34 15.15 5.28
C CYS A 201 -7.59 16.61 4.91
N ARG A 202 -6.93 17.11 3.87
CA ARG A 202 -7.15 18.48 3.38
C ARG A 202 -8.61 18.69 2.97
N THR A 203 -9.18 17.79 2.19
CA THR A 203 -10.60 17.85 1.79
C THR A 203 -11.53 17.86 3.01
N PHE A 204 -11.25 17.04 4.02
CA PHE A 204 -12.02 17.01 5.27
C PHE A 204 -12.00 18.38 5.98
N PHE A 205 -10.83 19.02 6.10
CA PHE A 205 -10.72 20.34 6.71
C PHE A 205 -11.41 21.43 5.87
N ASP A 206 -11.24 21.41 4.55
CA ASP A 206 -11.87 22.37 3.64
C ASP A 206 -13.41 22.26 3.71
N GLN A 207 -13.95 21.04 3.78
CA GLN A 207 -15.38 20.77 3.98
C GLN A 207 -15.87 21.29 5.33
N GLY A 208 -15.16 20.97 6.42
CA GLY A 208 -15.49 21.46 7.76
C GLY A 208 -15.49 22.98 7.85
N GLN A 209 -14.46 23.64 7.31
CA GLN A 209 -14.37 25.10 7.29
C GLN A 209 -15.55 25.73 6.54
N THR A 210 -15.88 25.19 5.36
CA THR A 210 -17.00 25.67 4.54
C THR A 210 -18.31 25.54 5.31
N PHE A 211 -18.54 24.38 5.93
CA PHE A 211 -19.74 24.12 6.73
C PHE A 211 -19.86 25.07 7.93
N PHE A 212 -18.84 25.18 8.78
CA PHE A 212 -18.90 25.99 9.99
C PHE A 212 -18.95 27.49 9.73
N THR A 213 -18.36 27.96 8.63
CA THR A 213 -18.52 29.36 8.21
C THR A 213 -19.99 29.67 7.91
N GLY A 214 -20.68 28.77 7.20
CA GLY A 214 -22.13 28.89 6.96
C GLY A 214 -22.96 28.77 8.24
N TRP A 215 -22.65 27.78 9.09
CA TRP A 215 -23.40 27.54 10.33
C TRP A 215 -23.27 28.67 11.35
N SER A 216 -22.11 29.33 11.47
CA SER A 216 -21.93 30.49 12.35
C SER A 216 -22.89 31.66 12.03
N THR A 217 -23.37 31.75 10.79
CA THR A 217 -24.38 32.74 10.40
C THR A 217 -25.78 32.38 10.95
N ILE A 218 -26.05 31.08 11.14
CA ILE A 218 -27.29 30.55 11.70
C ILE A 218 -27.23 30.58 13.24
N GLU A 219 -26.09 30.19 13.83
CA GLU A 219 -25.85 30.18 15.28
C GLU A 219 -26.06 31.57 15.91
N ASN A 220 -25.51 32.62 15.29
CA ASN A 220 -25.66 33.99 15.75
C ASN A 220 -27.13 34.51 15.69
N GLY A 221 -28.00 33.87 14.91
CA GLY A 221 -29.43 34.22 14.86
C GLY A 221 -30.31 33.39 15.81
N VAL A 222 -29.94 32.14 16.11
CA VAL A 222 -30.76 31.21 16.91
C VAL A 222 -30.37 31.24 18.40
N ILE A 223 -29.08 31.38 18.71
CA ILE A 223 -28.58 31.40 20.10
C ILE A 223 -28.69 32.82 20.71
N GLY A 224 -28.58 33.86 19.89
CA GLY A 224 -28.81 35.25 20.34
C GLY A 224 -30.23 35.48 20.86
N ASP A 225 -31.22 34.88 20.20
CA ASP A 225 -32.65 35.02 20.55
C ASP A 225 -33.12 34.07 21.67
N SER A 226 -32.24 33.20 22.20
CA SER A 226 -32.57 32.23 23.27
C SER A 226 -31.91 32.54 24.62
N ILE A 227 -31.13 33.62 24.71
CA ILE A 227 -30.46 34.09 25.95
C ILE A 227 -31.16 35.32 26.58
N ASP A 228 -32.08 35.98 25.86
CA ASP A 228 -32.95 37.06 26.35
C ASP A 228 -34.37 36.55 26.71
#